data_AF-A0A6B0X8L2-F1
#
_entry.id   AF-A0A6B0X8L2-F1
#
_cell.length_a   1.000
_cell.length_b   1.000
_cell.length_c   1.000
_cell.angle_alpha   90.00
_cell.angle_beta   90.00
_cell.angle_gamma   90.00
#
_symmetry.space_group_name_H-M   'P 1'
#
loop_
_entity.id
_entity.type
_entity.pdbx_description
1 polymer ?
#
loop_
_entity_poly.entity_id
_entity_poly.type
_entity_poly.pdbx_seq_one_letter_code
_entity_poly.pdbx_strand_id
1 'polypeptide(L)'
;MKPTLYLETTIPSYYTARLGRDVIVLAHQEITRMWWEQRLSAFEIYISPVVLEEAHQGDQEAARKRLDVLAPFSVLKATSAIERLAETYMTRLSVRRKNSWG
;
A
#
# COMPACT_ATOMS: atom_id res chain seq x y z
N MET A 1 9.03 21.25 -9.15
CA MET A 1 8.18 20.05 -9.32
C MET A 1 8.39 19.15 -8.10
N LYS A 2 7.33 18.55 -7.56
CA LYS A 2 7.48 17.57 -6.47
C LYS A 2 8.01 16.25 -7.05
N PRO A 3 8.90 15.52 -6.37
CA PRO A 3 9.25 14.16 -6.74
C PRO A 3 8.01 13.24 -6.66
N THR A 4 7.92 12.27 -7.55
CA THR A 4 6.86 11.26 -7.56
C THR A 4 7.23 10.08 -6.68
N LEU A 5 6.25 9.51 -5.97
CA LEU A 5 6.46 8.35 -5.11
C LEU A 5 5.30 7.37 -5.25
N TYR A 6 5.65 6.09 -5.44
CA TYR A 6 4.69 5.00 -5.40
C TYR A 6 4.53 4.51 -3.95
N LEU A 7 3.30 4.42 -3.49
CA LEU A 7 2.97 4.00 -2.13
C LEU A 7 2.35 2.60 -2.16
N GLU A 8 3.01 1.65 -1.51
CA GLU A 8 2.55 0.26 -1.40
C GLU A 8 1.70 0.04 -0.13
N THR A 9 0.97 -1.08 -0.06
CA THR A 9 -0.08 -1.36 0.92
C THR A 9 0.38 -1.44 2.38
N THR A 10 1.63 -1.79 2.68
CA THR A 10 2.08 -1.88 4.08
C THR A 10 2.17 -0.50 4.74
N ILE A 11 2.47 0.56 3.98
CA ILE A 11 2.52 1.94 4.50
C ILE A 11 1.18 2.39 5.12
N PRO A 12 0.03 2.39 4.39
CA PRO A 12 -1.25 2.78 5.00
C PRO A 12 -1.69 1.77 6.07
N SER A 13 -1.26 0.50 5.97
CA SER A 13 -1.55 -0.51 6.99
C SER A 13 -0.85 -0.19 8.32
N TYR A 14 0.43 0.18 8.30
CA TYR A 14 1.14 0.61 9.50
C TYR A 14 0.63 1.95 10.03
N TYR A 15 0.34 2.90 9.14
CA TYR A 15 -0.13 4.23 9.52
C TYR A 15 -1.45 4.17 10.30
N THR A 16 -2.41 3.39 9.81
CA THR A 16 -3.79 3.34 10.35
C THR A 16 -4.00 2.27 11.43
N ALA A 17 -3.06 1.34 11.58
CA ALA A 17 -3.17 0.25 12.55
C ALA A 17 -3.18 0.78 13.99
N ARG A 18 -3.88 0.04 14.86
CA ARG A 18 -3.74 0.23 16.32
C ARG A 18 -2.31 -0.10 16.72
N LEU A 19 -1.80 0.60 17.75
CA LEU A 19 -0.49 0.32 18.33
C LEU A 19 -0.41 -1.17 18.70
N GLY A 20 0.56 -1.86 18.10
CA GLY A 20 0.86 -3.25 18.42
C GLY A 20 1.47 -3.40 19.81
N ARG A 21 1.59 -4.62 20.31
CA ARG A 21 2.42 -4.91 21.51
C ARG A 21 3.82 -5.40 21.14
N ASP A 22 4.00 -5.79 19.88
CA ASP A 22 5.28 -6.20 19.33
C ASP A 22 6.15 -4.97 19.07
N VAL A 23 7.34 -4.93 19.66
CA VAL A 23 8.26 -3.78 19.60
C VAL A 23 8.73 -3.49 18.18
N ILE A 24 8.91 -4.52 17.35
CA ILE A 24 9.35 -4.36 15.95
C ILE A 24 8.21 -3.75 15.13
N VAL A 25 6.99 -4.27 15.30
CA VAL A 25 5.80 -3.72 14.64
C VAL A 25 5.56 -2.27 15.07
N LEU A 26 5.67 -1.99 16.37
CA LEU A 26 5.57 -0.64 16.92
C LEU A 26 6.58 0.31 16.28
N ALA A 27 7.86 -0.09 16.17
CA ALA A 27 8.88 0.73 15.55
C ALA A 27 8.54 1.07 14.07
N HIS A 28 8.08 0.08 13.30
CA HIS A 28 7.63 0.34 11.92
C HIS A 28 6.42 1.27 11.85
N GLN A 29 5.44 1.12 12.76
CA GLN A 29 4.29 2.03 12.84
C GLN A 29 4.73 3.46 13.13
N GLU A 30 5.63 3.67 14.10
CA GLU A 30 6.11 5.00 14.46
C GLU A 30 6.92 5.65 13.34
N ILE A 31 7.84 4.91 12.71
CA ILE A 31 8.60 5.43 11.56
C ILE A 31 7.65 5.82 10.42
N THR A 32 6.64 4.97 10.14
CA THR A 32 5.64 5.23 9.09
C THR A 32 4.83 6.48 9.42
N ARG A 33 4.35 6.64 10.66
CA ARG A 33 3.61 7.84 11.09
C ARG A 33 4.44 9.10 10.97
N MET A 34 5.67 9.09 11.49
CA MET A 34 6.58 10.22 11.38
C MET A 34 6.80 10.62 9.92
N TRP A 35 7.06 9.66 9.04
CA TRP A 35 7.23 9.95 7.62
C TRP A 35 5.93 10.48 6.99
N TRP A 36 4.79 9.85 7.28
CA TRP A 36 3.50 10.24 6.72
C TRP A 36 3.14 11.68 7.08
N GLU A 37 3.29 12.05 8.35
CA GLU A 37 2.95 13.38 8.85
C GLU A 37 3.94 14.45 8.39
N GLN A 38 5.23 14.13 8.31
CA GLN A 38 6.28 15.14 8.09
C GLN A 38 6.72 15.26 6.63
N ARG A 39 6.58 14.20 5.83
CA ARG A 39 7.23 14.11 4.51
C ARG A 39 6.27 13.84 3.36
N LEU A 40 5.13 13.18 3.58
CA LEU A 40 4.20 12.81 2.50
C LEU A 40 3.82 14.01 1.61
N SER A 41 3.60 15.18 2.21
CA SER A 41 3.21 16.40 1.49
C SER A 41 4.27 16.92 0.51
N ALA A 42 5.53 16.49 0.65
CA ALA A 42 6.62 16.83 -0.25
C ALA A 42 6.60 16.05 -1.57
N PHE A 43 5.77 15.01 -1.68
CA PHE A 43 5.70 14.13 -2.85
C PHE A 43 4.38 14.25 -3.59
N GLU A 44 4.41 13.83 -4.86
CA GLU A 44 3.21 13.49 -5.62
C GLU A 44 3.01 11.97 -5.53
N ILE A 45 1.93 11.56 -4.86
CA ILE A 45 1.71 10.16 -4.48
C ILE A 45 0.88 9.44 -5.53
N TYR A 46 1.36 8.24 -5.88
CA TYR A 46 0.71 7.32 -6.79
C TYR A 46 0.52 5.96 -6.12
N ILE A 47 -0.62 5.33 -6.37
CA ILE A 47 -0.94 3.97 -5.93
C ILE A 47 -1.42 3.12 -7.10
N SER A 48 -1.47 1.80 -6.95
CA SER A 48 -2.04 0.90 -7.96
C SER A 48 -3.42 0.38 -7.54
N PRO A 49 -4.22 -0.17 -8.47
CA PRO A 49 -5.45 -0.87 -8.13
C PRO A 49 -5.24 -2.02 -7.14
N VAL A 50 -4.08 -2.68 -7.19
CA VAL A 50 -3.73 -3.76 -6.26
C VAL A 50 -3.62 -3.24 -4.82
N VAL A 51 -3.09 -2.04 -4.62
CA VAL A 51 -3.02 -1.41 -3.28
C VAL A 51 -4.41 -1.20 -2.71
N LEU A 52 -5.37 -0.77 -3.54
CA LEU A 52 -6.77 -0.62 -3.11
C LEU A 52 -7.42 -1.97 -2.78
N GLU A 53 -7.17 -3.00 -3.59
CA GLU A 53 -7.68 -4.35 -3.36
C GLU A 53 -7.18 -4.91 -2.02
N GLU A 54 -5.87 -4.83 -1.76
CA GLU A 54 -5.29 -5.31 -0.50
C GLU A 54 -5.69 -4.44 0.70
N ALA A 55 -5.87 -3.12 0.51
CA ALA A 55 -6.36 -2.22 1.54
C ALA A 55 -7.80 -2.52 1.96
N HIS A 56 -8.60 -3.13 1.08
CA HIS A 56 -9.98 -3.52 1.36
C HIS A 56 -10.11 -4.81 2.18
N GLN A 57 -9.09 -5.67 2.18
CA GLN A 57 -9.15 -7.00 2.82
C GLN A 57 -9.06 -6.95 4.35
N GLY A 58 -9.77 -7.85 5.04
CA GLY A 58 -9.67 -8.02 6.49
C GLY A 58 -10.79 -7.31 7.28
N ASP A 59 -10.47 -6.84 8.48
CA ASP A 59 -11.44 -6.16 9.36
C ASP A 59 -12.01 -4.89 8.71
N GLN A 60 -13.34 -4.74 8.75
CA GLN A 60 -14.07 -3.70 8.04
C GLN A 60 -13.68 -2.29 8.49
N GLU A 61 -13.44 -2.10 9.80
CA GLU A 61 -13.04 -0.80 10.35
C GLU A 61 -11.61 -0.45 9.95
N ALA A 62 -10.70 -1.42 9.98
CA ALA A 62 -9.32 -1.24 9.53
C ALA A 62 -9.23 -0.99 8.01
N ALA A 63 -10.04 -1.71 7.21
CA ALA A 63 -10.14 -1.49 5.77
C ALA A 63 -10.65 -0.07 5.47
N ARG A 64 -11.72 0.38 6.14
CA ARG A 64 -12.24 1.74 5.96
C ARG A 64 -11.17 2.80 6.23
N LYS A 65 -10.46 2.71 7.36
CA LYS A 65 -9.38 3.66 7.70
C LYS A 65 -8.28 3.72 6.65
N ARG A 66 -7.85 2.56 6.12
CA ARG A 66 -6.85 2.50 5.04
C ARG A 66 -7.35 3.17 3.77
N LEU A 67 -8.59 2.90 3.37
CA LEU A 67 -9.17 3.50 2.17
C LEU A 67 -9.36 5.01 2.32
N ASP A 68 -9.77 5.49 3.50
CA ASP A 68 -9.95 6.92 3.77
C ASP A 68 -8.65 7.70 3.56
N VAL A 69 -7.51 7.17 4.03
CA VAL A 69 -6.21 7.85 3.88
C VAL A 69 -5.61 7.72 2.48
N LEU A 70 -6.06 6.73 1.69
CA LEU A 70 -5.63 6.53 0.30
C LEU A 70 -6.48 7.30 -0.71
N ALA A 71 -7.70 7.70 -0.35
CA ALA A 71 -8.65 8.40 -1.22
C ALA A 71 -8.08 9.64 -1.95
N PRO A 72 -7.16 10.44 -1.38
CA PRO A 72 -6.59 11.59 -2.07
C PRO A 72 -5.58 11.26 -3.18
N PHE A 73 -5.11 10.02 -3.28
CA PHE A 73 -3.97 9.68 -4.15
C PHE A 73 -4.37 9.26 -5.56
N SER A 74 -3.48 9.52 -6.52
CA SER A 74 -3.72 9.16 -7.91
C SER A 74 -3.52 7.66 -8.13
N VAL A 75 -4.50 7.00 -8.74
CA VAL A 75 -4.41 5.58 -9.09
C VAL A 75 -3.79 5.44 -10.48
N LEU A 76 -2.65 4.77 -10.54
CA LEU A 76 -2.01 4.40 -11.80
C LEU A 76 -2.86 3.37 -12.52
N LYS A 77 -3.25 3.67 -13.76
CA LYS A 77 -3.96 2.70 -14.59
C LYS A 77 -3.05 1.52 -14.91
N ALA A 78 -3.51 0.32 -14.57
CA ALA A 78 -2.91 -0.89 -15.12
C ALA A 78 -3.09 -0.87 -16.64
N THR A 79 -2.01 -1.11 -17.37
CA THR A 79 -2.04 -1.27 -18.82
C THR A 79 -1.82 -2.73 -19.16
N SER A 80 -2.29 -3.18 -20.32
CA SER A 80 -2.06 -4.55 -20.78
C SER A 80 -0.56 -4.89 -20.89
N ALA A 81 0.31 -3.90 -21.09
CA ALA A 81 1.76 -4.08 -21.08
C ALA A 81 2.29 -4.40 -19.67
N ILE A 82 1.77 -3.75 -18.63
CA ILE A 82 2.12 -4.01 -17.23
C ILE A 82 1.64 -5.42 -16.83
N GLU A 83 0.43 -5.82 -17.22
CA GLU A 83 -0.12 -7.14 -16.92
C GLU A 83 0.72 -8.27 -17.55
N ARG A 84 1.08 -8.14 -18.84
CA ARG A 84 1.97 -9.10 -19.51
C ARG A 84 3.35 -9.18 -18.86
N LEU A 85 3.89 -8.05 -18.43
CA LEU A 85 5.18 -8.01 -17.74
C LEU A 85 5.09 -8.70 -16.36
N ALA A 86 4.03 -8.44 -15.60
CA ALA A 86 3.77 -9.11 -14.33
C ALA A 86 3.66 -10.63 -14.51
N GLU A 87 2.90 -11.11 -15.51
CA GLU A 87 2.77 -12.54 -15.83
C GLU A 87 4.12 -13.19 -16.18
N THR A 88 4.95 -12.47 -16.93
CA THR A 88 6.33 -12.90 -17.24
C THR A 88 7.15 -13.07 -15.98
N TYR A 89 7.08 -12.13 -15.04
CA TYR A 89 7.77 -12.24 -13.74
C TYR A 89 7.23 -13.39 -12.90
N MET A 90 5.91 -13.56 -12.81
CA MET A 90 5.28 -14.64 -12.05
C MET A 90 5.72 -16.02 -12.56
N THR A 91 5.80 -16.18 -13.88
CA THR A 91 6.23 -17.42 -14.53
C THR A 91 7.72 -17.70 -14.27
N ARG A 92 8.58 -16.68 -14.35
CA ARG A 92 10.04 -16.85 -14.23
C ARG A 92 10.54 -16.96 -12.79
N LEU A 93 9.86 -16.30 -11.86
CA LEU A 93 10.29 -16.20 -10.47
C LEU A 93 9.57 -17.18 -9.54
N SER A 94 8.68 -18.03 -10.06
CA SER A 94 7.86 -18.96 -9.27
C SER A 94 7.12 -18.27 -8.11
N VAL A 95 6.78 -16.99 -8.29
CA VAL A 95 6.11 -16.20 -7.26
C VAL A 95 4.68 -16.71 -7.18
N ARG A 96 4.31 -17.27 -6.02
CA ARG A 96 2.92 -17.64 -5.76
C ARG A 96 2.09 -16.37 -5.66
N ARG A 97 1.01 -16.28 -6.43
CA ARG A 97 0.01 -15.23 -6.24
C ARG A 97 -0.45 -15.27 -4.78
N LYS A 98 -0.46 -14.14 -4.10
CA LYS A 98 -1.00 -14.07 -2.74
C LYS A 98 -2.50 -14.34 -2.86
N ASN A 99 -2.95 -15.51 -2.43
CA ASN A 99 -4.35 -15.90 -2.52
C ASN A 99 -5.19 -14.93 -1.70
N SER A 100 -6.16 -14.28 -2.33
CA SER A 100 -7.24 -13.54 -1.67
C SER A 100 -8.07 -14.57 -0.89
N TRP A 101 -7.90 -14.64 0.43
CA TRP A 101 -8.76 -15.46 1.28
C TRP A 101 -10.11 -14.77 1.38
N GLY A 102 -11.13 -15.39 0.77
CA GLY A 102 -12.53 -15.13 1.08
C GLY A 102 -12.96 -15.84 2.35
#